data_AF-A0A7W0R926-F1
#
_entry.id   AF-A0A7W0R926-F1
#
_cell.length_a   1.000
_cell.length_b   1.000
_cell.length_c   1.000
_cell.angle_alpha   90.00
_cell.angle_beta   90.00
_cell.angle_gamma   90.00
#
_symmetry.space_group_name_H-M   'P 1'
#
loop_
_entity.id
_entity.type
_entity.pdbx_description
1 polymer ?
#
loop_
_entity_poly.entity_id
_entity_poly.type
_entity_poly.pdbx_seq_one_letter_code
_entity_poly.pdbx_strand_id
1 'polypeptide(L)'
;MSHKRFVLCSATALLALAVACSKSPQSPASPSTTTEVAGDLGPDGSTLKVTAPTPQSPVSGAQPTTIVLVSGTSSALFPVAALPPLTYQFEVRNAAGATICTATGTPSGSTVAVTPVCTLDFDANYSWRVRAVLGSAFGPWSADASFRSPSGGFIRGNEVYDPLVNGKTVGEIVGPVTFIPGVGVRLEGFNSHIRYRLPQTLVKGEFSIIVTGMATNTEGDKTKVMAMSEGLDDLVTNDRRMTVEKRGDPEGIVAWRLITREDQVDTEGAEREFVRFDPNQSYLWTATWNGVFNLNVKRGGSTGTTIYNKGKAYQGPYDPDPHYAFIGAPVGRSGPTAATVPGMIVRQVWISSRPRPAGL
;
A
#
# COMPACT_ATOMS: atom_id res chain seq x y z
N MET A 1 -78.57 7.38 -86.18
CA MET A 1 -77.44 7.89 -85.37
C MET A 1 -76.60 6.67 -84.98
N SER A 2 -75.57 6.38 -85.77
CA SER A 2 -74.14 6.65 -85.44
C SER A 2 -73.61 5.63 -84.42
N HIS A 3 -72.56 4.84 -84.64
CA HIS A 3 -71.78 4.50 -85.82
C HIS A 3 -71.11 3.13 -85.56
N LYS A 4 -71.09 2.30 -86.61
CA LYS A 4 -70.13 1.24 -87.02
C LYS A 4 -68.72 1.38 -86.40
N ARG A 5 -67.81 0.40 -86.31
CA ARG A 5 -67.63 -1.04 -86.64
C ARG A 5 -66.11 -1.30 -86.37
N PHE A 6 -65.68 -2.57 -86.48
CA PHE A 6 -64.32 -3.03 -86.86
C PHE A 6 -63.22 -2.98 -85.75
N VAL A 7 -62.27 -3.91 -85.59
CA VAL A 7 -62.03 -5.29 -86.08
C VAL A 7 -60.64 -5.78 -85.60
N LEU A 8 -60.42 -7.09 -85.69
CA LEU A 8 -59.15 -7.82 -85.94
C LEU A 8 -58.08 -8.06 -84.83
N CYS A 9 -57.87 -9.38 -84.63
CA CYS A 9 -56.65 -10.14 -84.93
C CYS A 9 -55.50 -10.32 -83.91
N SER A 10 -55.04 -11.59 -83.92
CA SER A 10 -53.69 -12.12 -83.69
C SER A 10 -53.32 -12.46 -82.23
N ALA A 11 -52.54 -13.48 -81.89
CA ALA A 11 -52.09 -14.72 -82.54
C ALA A 11 -51.23 -15.48 -81.50
N THR A 12 -51.21 -16.82 -81.61
CA THR A 12 -50.06 -17.74 -81.45
C THR A 12 -49.37 -18.08 -80.10
N ALA A 13 -49.16 -19.42 -80.00
CA ALA A 13 -48.03 -20.20 -79.43
C ALA A 13 -48.07 -20.57 -77.93
N LEU A 14 -48.32 -21.84 -77.55
CA LEU A 14 -47.43 -23.03 -77.57
C LEU A 14 -46.19 -22.89 -76.67
N LEU A 15 -46.13 -23.58 -75.52
CA LEU A 15 -45.24 -24.74 -75.26
C LEU A 15 -45.34 -25.25 -73.81
N ALA A 16 -45.20 -26.56 -73.67
CA ALA A 16 -45.31 -27.38 -72.47
C ALA A 16 -44.15 -27.22 -71.47
N LEU A 17 -44.40 -27.48 -70.18
CA LEU A 17 -43.39 -28.04 -69.27
C LEU A 17 -44.07 -28.97 -68.24
N ALA A 18 -43.98 -30.26 -68.51
CA ALA A 18 -44.05 -31.31 -67.50
C ALA A 18 -42.61 -31.70 -67.12
N VAL A 19 -42.47 -32.35 -65.96
CA VAL A 19 -41.28 -33.05 -65.43
C VAL A 19 -40.34 -32.19 -64.55
N ALA A 20 -40.45 -32.38 -63.23
CA ALA A 20 -39.37 -32.95 -62.38
C ALA A 20 -39.59 -32.65 -60.88
N CYS A 21 -40.57 -33.31 -60.26
CA CYS A 21 -40.51 -33.58 -58.82
C CYS A 21 -39.56 -34.77 -58.59
N SER A 22 -38.29 -34.48 -58.38
CA SER A 22 -37.32 -35.47 -57.87
C SER A 22 -36.20 -34.80 -57.09
N LYS A 23 -36.48 -34.42 -55.84
CA LYS A 23 -35.45 -34.26 -54.81
C LYS A 23 -35.93 -34.91 -53.53
N SER A 24 -35.30 -36.04 -53.18
CA SER A 24 -35.44 -36.70 -51.90
C SER A 24 -35.03 -35.75 -50.77
N PRO A 25 -35.68 -35.79 -49.59
CA PRO A 25 -35.24 -35.00 -48.44
C PRO A 25 -33.85 -35.48 -48.01
N GLN A 26 -32.86 -34.57 -48.02
CA GLN A 26 -31.60 -34.84 -47.35
C GLN A 26 -31.86 -34.92 -45.85
N SER A 27 -31.52 -36.06 -45.24
CA SER A 27 -31.44 -36.18 -43.79
C SER A 27 -30.53 -35.07 -43.25
N PRO A 28 -30.88 -34.37 -42.15
CA PRO A 28 -30.04 -33.33 -41.59
C PRO A 28 -28.64 -33.88 -41.32
N ALA A 29 -27.61 -33.23 -41.85
CA ALA A 29 -26.23 -33.54 -41.48
C ALA A 29 -26.06 -33.17 -39.99
N SER A 30 -25.79 -34.18 -39.16
CA SER A 30 -25.32 -33.96 -37.78
C SER A 30 -24.11 -33.04 -37.81
N PRO A 31 -23.99 -32.04 -36.92
CA PRO A 31 -22.89 -31.09 -36.98
C PRO A 31 -21.57 -31.83 -36.74
N SER A 32 -20.69 -31.79 -37.74
CA SER A 32 -19.30 -32.18 -37.60
C SER A 32 -18.64 -31.26 -36.59
N THR A 33 -17.81 -31.83 -35.73
CA THR A 33 -16.94 -31.14 -34.76
C THR A 33 -16.25 -29.94 -35.41
N THR A 34 -16.69 -28.73 -35.07
CA THR A 34 -16.03 -27.49 -35.45
C THR A 34 -14.73 -27.36 -34.68
N THR A 35 -13.62 -27.31 -35.42
CA THR A 35 -12.34 -26.77 -34.97
C THR A 35 -12.54 -25.39 -34.33
N GLU A 36 -11.92 -25.11 -33.19
CA GLU A 36 -11.95 -23.81 -32.51
C GLU A 36 -11.53 -22.69 -33.46
N VAL A 37 -12.51 -21.99 -34.03
CA VAL A 37 -12.33 -20.66 -34.59
C VAL A 37 -12.46 -19.70 -33.42
N ALA A 38 -11.50 -18.78 -33.28
CA ALA A 38 -11.54 -17.69 -32.31
C ALA A 38 -12.95 -17.07 -32.27
N GLY A 39 -13.68 -17.35 -31.18
CA GLY A 39 -15.10 -17.05 -31.08
C GLY A 39 -15.36 -15.55 -31.17
N ASP A 40 -16.42 -15.18 -31.86
CA ASP A 40 -16.95 -13.82 -31.88
C ASP A 40 -16.97 -13.24 -30.46
N LEU A 41 -16.32 -12.10 -30.30
CA LEU A 41 -16.32 -11.35 -29.04
C LEU A 41 -17.76 -11.04 -28.66
N GLY A 42 -18.14 -11.36 -27.42
CA GLY A 42 -19.35 -10.81 -26.81
C GLY A 42 -19.29 -9.28 -26.81
N PRO A 43 -20.44 -8.59 -26.68
CA PRO A 43 -20.50 -7.12 -26.58
C PRO A 43 -19.62 -6.53 -25.46
N ASP A 44 -19.25 -7.35 -24.48
CA ASP A 44 -18.39 -7.05 -23.34
C ASP A 44 -16.93 -7.51 -23.52
N GLY A 45 -16.57 -8.03 -24.69
CA GLY A 45 -15.26 -8.60 -25.01
C GLY A 45 -15.04 -10.00 -24.45
N SER A 46 -16.05 -10.66 -23.88
CA SER A 46 -15.96 -12.04 -23.39
C SER A 46 -16.05 -13.05 -24.54
N THR A 47 -15.31 -14.15 -24.43
CA THR A 47 -15.36 -15.28 -25.37
C THR A 47 -15.93 -16.54 -24.72
N LEU A 48 -15.97 -16.59 -23.38
CA LEU A 48 -16.50 -17.69 -22.60
C LEU A 48 -17.96 -17.44 -22.23
N LYS A 49 -18.86 -18.40 -22.54
CA LYS A 49 -20.31 -18.30 -22.29
C LYS A 49 -20.70 -18.70 -20.85
N VAL A 50 -20.19 -17.94 -19.89
CA VAL A 50 -20.47 -18.11 -18.45
C VAL A 50 -20.98 -16.81 -17.82
N THR A 51 -21.63 -16.89 -16.66
CA THR A 51 -22.03 -15.73 -15.88
C THR A 51 -20.81 -14.98 -15.34
N ALA A 52 -20.95 -13.67 -15.11
CA ALA A 52 -19.94 -12.92 -14.38
C ALA A 52 -19.81 -13.45 -12.94
N PRO A 53 -18.59 -13.58 -12.39
CA PRO A 53 -18.44 -13.89 -10.98
C PRO A 53 -19.04 -12.77 -10.11
N THR A 54 -19.45 -13.10 -8.88
CA THR A 54 -20.00 -12.13 -7.93
C THR A 54 -19.01 -11.87 -6.80
N PRO A 55 -18.46 -10.66 -6.66
CA PRO A 55 -17.60 -10.29 -5.54
C PRO A 55 -18.31 -10.48 -4.21
N GLN A 56 -17.63 -11.09 -3.23
CA GLN A 56 -18.17 -11.38 -1.91
C GLN A 56 -17.42 -10.63 -0.80
N SER A 57 -16.09 -10.51 -0.90
CA SER A 57 -15.28 -9.77 0.09
C SER A 57 -13.92 -9.38 -0.49
N PRO A 58 -13.33 -8.24 -0.09
CA PRO A 58 -13.98 -7.11 0.58
C PRO A 58 -14.94 -6.39 -0.38
N VAL A 59 -16.05 -5.87 0.13
CA VAL A 59 -17.06 -5.12 -0.63
C VAL A 59 -17.48 -3.85 0.11
N SER A 60 -18.12 -2.92 -0.58
CA SER A 60 -18.75 -1.72 0.00
C SER A 60 -17.80 -0.87 0.86
N GLY A 61 -16.52 -0.77 0.47
CA GLY A 61 -15.53 0.05 1.17
C GLY A 61 -15.01 -0.56 2.48
N ALA A 62 -15.20 -1.87 2.69
CA ALA A 62 -14.62 -2.56 3.85
C ALA A 62 -13.11 -2.31 3.96
N GLN A 63 -12.59 -2.22 5.19
CA GLN A 63 -11.19 -1.92 5.46
C GLN A 63 -10.50 -3.07 6.20
N PRO A 64 -10.22 -4.20 5.52
CA PRO A 64 -9.63 -5.35 6.17
C PRO A 64 -8.16 -5.08 6.55
N THR A 65 -7.68 -5.70 7.63
CA THR A 65 -6.26 -5.64 8.04
C THR A 65 -5.35 -6.46 7.12
N THR A 66 -5.90 -7.52 6.52
CA THR A 66 -5.23 -8.37 5.53
C THR A 66 -6.17 -8.57 4.36
N ILE A 67 -5.66 -8.41 3.13
CA ILE A 67 -6.52 -8.42 1.95
C ILE A 67 -6.62 -9.84 1.42
N VAL A 68 -7.84 -10.38 1.46
CA VAL A 68 -8.24 -11.62 0.79
C VAL A 68 -9.44 -11.30 -0.08
N LEU A 69 -9.28 -11.40 -1.40
CA LEU A 69 -10.35 -11.20 -2.36
C LEU A 69 -11.11 -12.52 -2.52
N VAL A 70 -12.42 -12.49 -2.32
CA VAL A 70 -13.31 -13.64 -2.37
C VAL A 70 -14.44 -13.35 -3.33
N SER A 71 -14.68 -14.25 -4.26
CA SER A 71 -15.78 -14.19 -5.22
C SER A 71 -16.52 -15.52 -5.29
N GLY A 72 -17.80 -15.47 -5.63
CA GLY A 72 -18.53 -16.64 -6.11
C GLY A 72 -18.01 -17.11 -7.48
N THR A 73 -18.22 -18.39 -7.79
CA THR A 73 -17.86 -18.98 -9.09
C THR A 73 -18.86 -18.63 -10.19
N SER A 74 -18.39 -18.62 -11.43
CA SER A 74 -19.22 -18.50 -12.64
C SER A 74 -19.99 -19.79 -12.93
N SER A 75 -21.15 -19.65 -13.58
CA SER A 75 -22.01 -20.76 -14.04
C SER A 75 -22.24 -20.66 -15.55
N ALA A 76 -22.62 -21.76 -16.20
CA ALA A 76 -22.84 -21.76 -17.64
C ALA A 76 -24.11 -20.96 -17.99
N LEU A 77 -24.06 -20.16 -19.06
CA LEU A 77 -25.25 -19.44 -19.54
C LEU A 77 -26.23 -20.34 -20.29
N PHE A 78 -25.76 -21.50 -20.74
CA PHE A 78 -26.56 -22.47 -21.48
C PHE A 78 -26.48 -23.83 -20.79
N PRO A 79 -27.50 -24.70 -20.96
CA PRO A 79 -27.45 -26.07 -20.45
C PRO A 79 -26.22 -26.81 -20.99
N VAL A 80 -25.34 -27.23 -20.08
CA VAL A 80 -24.17 -28.07 -20.37
C VAL A 80 -24.12 -29.20 -19.34
N ALA A 81 -23.66 -30.38 -19.76
CA ALA A 81 -23.57 -31.53 -18.86
C ALA A 81 -22.57 -31.30 -17.70
N ALA A 82 -21.46 -30.62 -17.99
CA ALA A 82 -20.50 -30.15 -17.00
C ALA A 82 -19.69 -28.98 -17.56
N LEU A 83 -19.34 -28.01 -16.71
CA LEU A 83 -18.35 -27.00 -17.05
C LEU A 83 -16.94 -27.55 -16.81
N PRO A 84 -15.99 -27.33 -17.74
CA PRO A 84 -14.58 -27.53 -17.46
C PRO A 84 -14.14 -26.71 -16.24
N PRO A 85 -13.10 -27.15 -15.49
CA PRO A 85 -12.55 -26.37 -14.39
C PRO A 85 -12.11 -24.99 -14.86
N LEU A 86 -12.73 -23.95 -14.29
CA LEU A 86 -12.39 -22.56 -14.57
C LEU A 86 -11.30 -22.08 -13.62
N THR A 87 -10.39 -21.25 -14.10
CA THR A 87 -9.54 -20.41 -13.26
C THR A 87 -10.12 -18.99 -13.23
N TYR A 88 -9.67 -18.17 -12.29
CA TYR A 88 -10.20 -16.83 -12.10
C TYR A 88 -9.06 -15.83 -12.08
N GLN A 89 -9.25 -14.73 -12.79
CA GLN A 89 -8.33 -13.61 -12.83
C GLN A 89 -8.94 -12.45 -12.05
N PHE A 90 -8.16 -11.90 -11.11
CA PHE A 90 -8.49 -10.73 -10.32
C PHE A 90 -7.64 -9.54 -10.77
N GLU A 91 -8.24 -8.36 -10.76
CA GLU A 91 -7.55 -7.08 -10.93
C GLU A 91 -7.87 -6.17 -9.75
N VAL A 92 -6.84 -5.59 -9.13
CA VAL A 92 -7.00 -4.51 -8.16
C VAL A 92 -6.59 -3.20 -8.83
N ARG A 93 -7.39 -2.16 -8.60
CA ARG A 93 -7.25 -0.84 -9.22
C ARG A 93 -7.23 0.26 -8.17
N ASN A 94 -6.40 1.26 -8.39
CA ASN A 94 -6.36 2.45 -7.53
C ASN A 94 -7.56 3.37 -7.77
N ALA A 95 -7.68 4.44 -6.99
CA ALA A 95 -8.76 5.42 -7.12
C ALA A 95 -8.82 6.12 -8.50
N ALA A 96 -7.70 6.17 -9.24
CA ALA A 96 -7.66 6.68 -10.61
C ALA A 96 -8.10 5.65 -11.66
N GLY A 97 -8.46 4.43 -11.25
CA GLY A 97 -8.90 3.35 -12.12
C GLY A 97 -7.77 2.54 -12.77
N ALA A 98 -6.50 2.81 -12.43
CA ALA A 98 -5.36 2.09 -12.97
C ALA A 98 -5.16 0.76 -12.24
N THR A 99 -4.95 -0.33 -12.99
CA THR A 99 -4.61 -1.65 -12.43
C THR A 99 -3.21 -1.63 -11.83
N ILE A 100 -3.12 -1.95 -10.54
CA ILE A 100 -1.87 -1.94 -9.76
C ILE A 100 -1.31 -3.34 -9.52
N CYS A 101 -2.15 -4.36 -9.57
CA CYS A 101 -1.76 -5.76 -9.46
C CYS A 101 -2.86 -6.66 -10.02
N THR A 102 -2.46 -7.87 -10.37
CA THR A 102 -3.36 -8.96 -10.78
C THR A 102 -3.07 -10.19 -9.92
N ALA A 103 -4.07 -11.06 -9.78
CA ALA A 103 -3.92 -12.35 -9.11
C ALA A 103 -4.74 -13.41 -9.83
N THR A 104 -4.35 -14.68 -9.67
CA THR A 104 -5.10 -15.82 -10.19
C THR A 104 -5.53 -16.74 -9.06
N GLY A 105 -6.72 -17.32 -9.20
CA GLY A 105 -7.28 -18.24 -8.21
C GLY A 105 -7.98 -19.42 -8.86
N THR A 106 -8.04 -20.53 -8.13
CA THR A 106 -8.84 -21.70 -8.47
C THR A 106 -10.02 -21.83 -7.50
N PRO A 107 -11.18 -22.33 -7.96
CA PRO A 107 -12.32 -22.57 -7.08
C PRO A 107 -12.03 -23.56 -5.95
N SER A 108 -12.61 -23.26 -4.80
CA SER A 108 -12.85 -24.19 -3.69
C SER A 108 -14.35 -24.17 -3.38
N GLY A 109 -15.05 -25.23 -3.77
CA GLY A 109 -16.52 -25.26 -3.75
C GLY A 109 -17.14 -24.18 -4.65
N SER A 110 -18.07 -23.40 -4.10
CA SER A 110 -18.76 -22.31 -4.82
C SER A 110 -18.04 -20.97 -4.75
N THR A 111 -16.80 -20.95 -4.26
CA THR A 111 -16.02 -19.71 -4.04
C THR A 111 -14.63 -19.82 -4.61
N VAL A 112 -14.02 -18.67 -4.91
CA VAL A 112 -12.61 -18.53 -5.21
C VAL A 112 -12.05 -17.42 -4.32
N ALA A 113 -10.93 -17.72 -3.65
CA ALA A 113 -10.27 -16.79 -2.74
C ALA A 113 -8.80 -16.62 -3.11
N VAL A 114 -8.31 -15.38 -3.12
CA VAL A 114 -6.90 -15.06 -3.40
C VAL A 114 -6.39 -14.01 -2.43
N THR A 115 -5.11 -14.12 -2.04
CA THR A 115 -4.37 -13.05 -1.35
C THR A 115 -3.47 -12.38 -2.38
N PRO A 116 -3.86 -11.23 -2.96
CA PRO A 116 -3.10 -10.62 -4.03
C PRO A 116 -1.83 -9.95 -3.46
N VAL A 117 -0.73 -10.03 -4.21
CA VAL A 117 0.53 -9.37 -3.84
C VAL A 117 0.55 -7.99 -4.49
N CYS A 118 0.13 -6.97 -3.75
CA CYS A 118 -0.02 -5.60 -4.24
C CYS A 118 0.75 -4.61 -3.37
N THR A 119 1.30 -3.57 -3.99
CA THR A 119 1.76 -2.38 -3.28
C THR A 119 0.58 -1.42 -3.16
N LEU A 120 0.08 -1.22 -1.94
CA LEU A 120 -1.03 -0.33 -1.66
C LEU A 120 -0.55 0.85 -0.84
N ASP A 121 -1.00 2.03 -1.22
CA ASP A 121 -0.99 3.22 -0.36
C ASP A 121 -1.89 2.96 0.84
N PHE A 122 -1.56 3.59 1.96
CA PHE A 122 -2.31 3.42 3.22
C PHE A 122 -3.60 4.21 3.22
N ASP A 123 -4.61 3.66 3.90
CA ASP A 123 -5.90 4.32 4.12
C ASP A 123 -6.52 4.88 2.82
N ALA A 124 -6.26 4.19 1.72
CA ALA A 124 -6.60 4.61 0.37
C ALA A 124 -7.69 3.71 -0.21
N ASN A 125 -8.53 4.30 -1.05
CA ASN A 125 -9.63 3.58 -1.70
C ASN A 125 -9.12 2.81 -2.91
N TYR A 126 -9.54 1.55 -2.99
CA TYR A 126 -9.25 0.65 -4.11
C TYR A 126 -10.55 0.00 -4.59
N SER A 127 -10.56 -0.36 -5.86
CA SER A 127 -11.58 -1.25 -6.42
C SER A 127 -10.94 -2.53 -6.93
N TRP A 128 -11.73 -3.57 -7.04
CA TRP A 128 -11.30 -4.81 -7.64
C TRP A 128 -12.45 -5.49 -8.38
N ARG A 129 -12.07 -6.30 -9.37
CA ARG A 129 -12.98 -7.09 -10.19
C ARG A 129 -12.36 -8.42 -10.51
N VAL A 130 -13.20 -9.37 -10.92
CA VAL A 130 -12.80 -10.75 -11.19
C VAL A 130 -13.54 -11.28 -12.43
N ARG A 131 -12.88 -12.14 -13.21
CA ARG A 131 -13.50 -12.87 -14.31
C ARG A 131 -13.05 -14.33 -14.33
N ALA A 132 -13.90 -15.20 -14.88
CA ALA A 132 -13.52 -16.58 -15.17
C ALA A 132 -12.64 -16.66 -16.43
N VAL A 133 -11.73 -17.64 -16.44
CA VAL A 133 -10.77 -17.91 -17.51
C VAL A 133 -10.73 -19.40 -17.80
N LEU A 134 -10.70 -19.76 -19.09
CA LEU A 134 -10.51 -21.12 -19.58
C LEU A 134 -9.57 -21.09 -20.78
N GLY A 135 -8.30 -21.46 -20.57
CA GLY A 135 -7.27 -21.33 -21.62
C GLY A 135 -7.10 -19.86 -22.05
N SER A 136 -7.30 -19.59 -23.34
CA SER A 136 -7.32 -18.22 -23.90
C SER A 136 -8.71 -17.56 -23.88
N ALA A 137 -9.74 -18.28 -23.44
CA ALA A 137 -11.09 -17.75 -23.35
C ALA A 137 -11.35 -17.06 -22.01
N PHE A 138 -12.11 -15.96 -22.05
CA PHE A 138 -12.41 -15.14 -20.88
C PHE A 138 -13.91 -14.92 -20.74
N GLY A 139 -14.43 -15.04 -19.53
CA GLY A 139 -15.79 -14.64 -19.20
C GLY A 139 -15.94 -13.13 -18.99
N PRO A 140 -17.17 -12.65 -18.80
CA PRO A 140 -17.43 -11.28 -18.37
C PRO A 140 -16.69 -10.94 -17.08
N TRP A 141 -16.25 -9.69 -16.96
CA TRP A 141 -15.83 -9.13 -15.67
C TRP A 141 -17.04 -9.02 -14.74
N SER A 142 -16.79 -9.22 -13.44
CA SER A 142 -17.73 -8.85 -12.40
C SER A 142 -18.01 -7.35 -12.37
N ALA A 143 -19.07 -6.96 -11.67
CA ALA A 143 -19.17 -5.61 -11.14
C ALA A 143 -17.95 -5.29 -10.25
N ASP A 144 -17.63 -4.01 -10.12
CA ASP A 144 -16.57 -3.56 -9.22
C ASP A 144 -17.01 -3.70 -7.76
N ALA A 145 -16.14 -4.32 -6.97
CA ALA A 145 -16.18 -4.24 -5.52
C ALA A 145 -15.14 -3.23 -5.03
N SER A 146 -15.36 -2.65 -3.86
CA SER A 146 -14.48 -1.64 -3.29
C SER A 146 -14.04 -2.01 -1.88
N PHE A 147 -12.83 -1.57 -1.54
CA PHE A 147 -12.28 -1.66 -0.20
C PHE A 147 -11.36 -0.46 0.08
N ARG A 148 -11.06 -0.24 1.34
CA ARG A 148 -10.02 0.68 1.77
C ARG A 148 -8.83 -0.11 2.27
N SER A 149 -7.62 0.22 1.85
CA SER A 149 -6.43 -0.46 2.34
C SER A 149 -6.31 -0.29 3.87
N PRO A 150 -5.67 -1.25 4.58
CA PRO A 150 -5.56 -1.21 6.04
C PRO A 150 -5.09 0.16 6.56
N SER A 151 -5.78 0.70 7.56
CA SER A 151 -5.28 1.80 8.39
C SER A 151 -4.34 1.23 9.46
N GLY A 152 -3.14 0.81 9.06
CA GLY A 152 -2.23 0.09 9.95
C GLY A 152 -0.77 0.38 9.66
N GLY A 153 0.06 0.20 10.70
CA GLY A 153 1.51 0.14 10.53
C GLY A 153 1.96 -1.22 10.03
N PHE A 154 3.23 -1.33 9.66
CA PHE A 154 3.89 -2.58 9.34
C PHE A 154 5.38 -2.52 9.69
N ILE A 155 5.99 -3.69 9.87
CA ILE A 155 7.44 -3.90 9.84
C ILE A 155 7.71 -4.97 8.78
N ARG A 156 8.47 -4.64 7.73
CA ARG A 156 8.79 -5.55 6.61
C ARG A 156 10.24 -5.37 6.18
N GLY A 157 11.08 -6.38 6.43
CA GLY A 157 12.51 -6.31 6.09
C GLY A 157 13.20 -5.19 6.86
N ASN A 158 13.66 -4.15 6.15
CA ASN A 158 14.27 -2.95 6.73
C ASN A 158 13.35 -1.71 6.66
N GLU A 159 12.05 -1.92 6.47
CA GLU A 159 11.05 -0.86 6.35
C GLU A 159 10.01 -0.92 7.49
N VAL A 160 9.73 0.23 8.09
CA VAL A 160 8.71 0.44 9.11
C VAL A 160 7.82 1.60 8.71
N TYR A 161 6.51 1.39 8.82
CA TYR A 161 5.55 2.46 8.89
C TYR A 161 4.70 2.28 10.14
N ASP A 162 4.46 3.35 10.89
CA ASP A 162 3.55 3.31 12.02
C ASP A 162 2.69 4.58 12.10
N PRO A 163 1.39 4.52 11.81
CA PRO A 163 0.51 5.67 11.84
C PRO A 163 0.46 6.32 13.23
N LEU A 164 0.41 5.50 14.29
CA LEU A 164 0.18 5.88 15.70
C LEU A 164 -1.09 6.70 16.00
N VAL A 165 -1.89 7.04 14.98
CA VAL A 165 -3.15 7.80 15.11
C VAL A 165 -4.38 6.92 15.34
N ASN A 166 -4.24 5.61 15.12
CA ASN A 166 -5.32 4.61 15.18
C ASN A 166 -5.40 3.89 16.54
N GLY A 167 -4.72 4.40 17.56
CA GLY A 167 -4.71 3.82 18.91
C GLY A 167 -3.87 2.55 19.06
N LYS A 168 -3.02 2.23 18.06
CA LYS A 168 -2.15 1.05 18.06
C LYS A 168 -0.77 1.41 17.50
N THR A 169 0.19 0.53 17.73
CA THR A 169 1.54 0.58 17.18
C THR A 169 1.95 -0.81 16.70
N VAL A 170 2.85 -0.86 15.72
CA VAL A 170 3.54 -2.11 15.34
C VAL A 170 4.87 -2.31 16.07
N GLY A 171 5.32 -1.29 16.80
CA GLY A 171 6.45 -1.38 17.70
C GLY A 171 6.04 -1.93 19.06
N GLU A 172 7.03 -2.10 19.93
CA GLU A 172 6.81 -2.47 21.33
C GLU A 172 6.87 -1.22 22.21
N ILE A 173 5.83 -1.04 23.02
CA ILE A 173 5.73 0.05 24.00
C ILE A 173 6.53 -0.32 25.24
N VAL A 174 7.39 0.59 25.69
CA VAL A 174 8.10 0.50 26.95
C VAL A 174 7.82 1.74 27.78
N GLY A 175 7.37 1.56 29.02
CA GLY A 175 6.96 2.66 29.89
C GLY A 175 5.56 3.22 29.55
N PRO A 176 5.11 4.26 30.28
CA PRO A 176 3.77 4.81 30.14
C PRO A 176 3.61 5.63 28.85
N VAL A 177 2.60 5.30 28.05
CA VAL A 177 2.22 6.06 26.85
C VAL A 177 0.70 6.23 26.81
N THR A 178 0.22 7.31 26.19
CA THR A 178 -1.21 7.54 25.96
C THR A 178 -1.47 7.76 24.49
N PHE A 179 -2.31 6.91 23.89
CA PHE A 179 -2.84 7.19 22.55
C PHE A 179 -3.92 8.25 22.62
N ILE A 180 -3.77 9.29 21.80
CA ILE A 180 -4.76 10.35 21.61
C ILE A 180 -5.39 10.10 20.23
N PRO A 181 -6.66 9.64 20.17
CA PRO A 181 -7.31 9.27 18.92
C PRO A 181 -7.20 10.35 17.84
N GLY A 182 -6.73 9.97 16.65
CA GLY A 182 -6.56 10.88 15.52
C GLY A 182 -5.35 11.83 15.61
N VAL A 183 -4.64 11.89 16.74
CA VAL A 183 -3.52 12.81 16.97
C VAL A 183 -2.18 12.08 17.01
N GLY A 184 -2.07 10.96 17.72
CA GLY A 184 -0.82 10.21 17.84
C GLY A 184 -0.66 9.56 19.21
N VAL A 185 0.57 9.19 19.55
CA VAL A 185 0.93 8.63 20.85
C VAL A 185 1.77 9.62 21.65
N ARG A 186 1.35 9.92 22.87
CA ARG A 186 2.09 10.74 23.83
C ARG A 186 3.03 9.86 24.66
N LEU A 187 4.30 10.22 24.73
CA LEU A 187 5.27 9.58 25.63
C LEU A 187 5.26 10.31 26.98
N GLU A 188 4.79 9.65 28.04
CA GLU A 188 4.45 10.34 29.29
C GLU A 188 5.66 10.71 30.16
N GLY A 189 6.79 10.02 30.01
CA GLY A 189 7.95 10.23 30.85
C GLY A 189 9.27 9.92 30.16
N PHE A 190 10.36 10.14 30.88
CA PHE A 190 11.73 9.89 30.41
C PHE A 190 11.99 8.43 30.00
N ASN A 191 11.33 7.49 30.66
CA ASN A 191 11.45 6.06 30.37
C ASN A 191 10.46 5.55 29.32
N SER A 192 9.56 6.41 28.83
CA SER A 192 8.57 6.07 27.81
C SER A 192 9.22 6.04 26.43
N HIS A 193 9.11 4.94 25.70
CA HIS A 193 9.54 4.86 24.31
C HIS A 193 8.78 3.79 23.54
N ILE A 194 8.82 3.86 22.22
CA ILE A 194 8.38 2.78 21.35
C ILE A 194 9.61 2.27 20.61
N ARG A 195 9.85 0.96 20.68
CA ARG A 195 10.97 0.32 19.98
C ARG A 195 10.49 -0.51 18.79
N TYR A 196 11.25 -0.45 17.71
CA TYR A 196 11.04 -1.21 16.50
C TYR A 196 12.28 -2.06 16.25
N ARG A 197 12.12 -3.38 16.23
CA ARG A 197 13.17 -4.29 15.74
C ARG A 197 13.03 -4.40 14.23
N LEU A 198 14.06 -4.03 13.48
CA LEU A 198 14.07 -4.22 12.03
C LEU A 198 14.57 -5.65 11.73
N PRO A 199 13.78 -6.48 11.02
CA PRO A 199 14.21 -7.82 10.60
C PRO A 199 15.47 -7.85 9.73
N GLN A 200 15.76 -6.75 9.00
CA GLN A 200 16.95 -6.60 8.19
C GLN A 200 17.62 -5.26 8.50
N THR A 201 18.95 -5.24 8.56
CA THR A 201 19.73 -4.03 8.81
C THR A 201 19.53 -2.99 7.70
N LEU A 202 19.15 -1.77 8.10
CA LEU A 202 19.05 -0.62 7.22
C LEU A 202 20.39 0.14 7.12
N VAL A 203 21.24 -0.25 6.17
CA VAL A 203 22.61 0.31 6.01
C VAL A 203 22.63 1.77 5.55
N LYS A 204 21.62 2.16 4.78
CA LYS A 204 21.35 3.52 4.33
C LYS A 204 19.85 3.75 4.31
N GLY A 205 19.41 4.96 4.63
CA GLY A 205 17.97 5.22 4.62
C GLY A 205 17.56 6.54 5.26
N GLU A 206 16.30 6.53 5.65
CA GLU A 206 15.59 7.60 6.34
C GLU A 206 14.92 7.04 7.59
N PHE A 207 14.93 7.82 8.66
CA PHE A 207 14.04 7.69 9.81
C PHE A 207 13.37 9.05 10.01
N SER A 208 12.05 9.12 9.81
CA SER A 208 11.27 10.31 10.01
C SER A 208 10.00 10.11 10.83
N ILE A 209 9.66 11.13 11.61
CA ILE A 209 8.49 11.18 12.50
C ILE A 209 7.90 12.58 12.53
N ILE A 210 6.59 12.69 12.73
CA ILE A 210 5.94 13.96 13.01
C ILE A 210 5.70 14.06 14.52
N VAL A 211 6.13 15.17 15.11
CA VAL A 211 6.07 15.42 16.55
C VAL A 211 5.30 16.71 16.85
N THR A 212 4.45 16.67 17.87
CA THR A 212 3.74 17.81 18.49
C THR A 212 3.92 17.75 20.01
N GLY A 213 3.42 18.73 20.77
CA GLY A 213 3.53 18.75 22.23
C GLY A 213 4.95 19.00 22.73
N MET A 214 5.86 19.44 21.87
CA MET A 214 7.26 19.68 22.21
C MET A 214 7.49 21.16 22.51
N ALA A 215 7.54 21.54 23.79
CA ALA A 215 7.87 22.90 24.19
C ALA A 215 9.38 23.20 24.04
N THR A 216 9.75 24.48 23.92
CA THR A 216 11.17 24.90 23.91
C THR A 216 11.85 24.52 25.22
N ASN A 217 11.23 24.89 26.35
CA ASN A 217 11.66 24.48 27.67
C ASN A 217 10.98 23.15 28.02
N THR A 218 11.78 22.10 28.18
CA THR A 218 11.30 20.81 28.71
C THR A 218 12.28 20.36 29.78
N GLU A 219 11.81 19.54 30.71
CA GLU A 219 12.70 18.87 31.65
C GLU A 219 13.69 17.93 30.92
N GLY A 220 14.84 17.70 31.56
CA GLY A 220 15.86 16.76 31.10
C GLY A 220 17.06 17.43 30.45
N ASP A 221 18.17 16.69 30.37
CA ASP A 221 19.44 17.22 29.87
C ASP A 221 19.51 16.97 28.37
N LYS A 222 19.95 15.77 27.99
CA LYS A 222 20.18 15.35 26.61
C LYS A 222 19.06 14.44 26.11
N THR A 223 17.81 14.86 26.28
CA THR A 223 16.65 14.05 25.84
C THR A 223 16.64 13.81 24.33
N LYS A 224 16.07 12.68 23.92
CA LYS A 224 16.03 12.13 22.56
C LYS A 224 14.62 12.19 22.00
N VAL A 225 14.54 12.65 20.76
CA VAL A 225 13.31 12.60 19.96
C VAL A 225 13.22 11.23 19.26
N MET A 226 14.34 10.74 18.76
CA MET A 226 14.46 9.41 18.16
C MET A 226 15.91 8.91 18.25
N ALA A 227 16.08 7.59 18.19
CA ALA A 227 17.38 6.94 18.21
C ALA A 227 17.38 5.63 17.42
N MET A 228 18.56 5.12 17.10
CA MET A 228 18.80 3.77 16.60
C MET A 228 20.04 3.17 17.28
N SER A 229 20.09 1.84 17.41
CA SER A 229 21.25 1.13 17.98
C SER A 229 21.39 -0.29 17.45
N GLU A 230 22.59 -0.84 17.61
CA GLU A 230 22.81 -2.30 17.60
C GLU A 230 22.37 -2.90 18.93
N GLY A 231 21.47 -3.87 18.92
CA GLY A 231 20.99 -4.49 20.14
C GLY A 231 20.25 -3.54 21.08
N LEU A 232 20.11 -4.02 22.31
CA LEU A 232 19.40 -3.35 23.40
C LEU A 232 20.34 -2.97 24.56
N ASP A 233 21.65 -3.06 24.33
CA ASP A 233 22.66 -2.62 25.30
C ASP A 233 22.59 -1.11 25.50
N ASP A 234 23.34 -0.60 26.48
CA ASP A 234 23.33 0.81 26.84
C ASP A 234 23.59 1.72 25.61
N LEU A 235 22.55 2.46 25.22
CA LEU A 235 22.58 3.39 24.10
C LEU A 235 23.72 4.42 24.23
N VAL A 236 24.18 4.76 25.44
CA VAL A 236 25.24 5.74 25.67
C VAL A 236 26.63 5.19 25.35
N THR A 237 26.83 3.87 25.40
CA THR A 237 28.11 3.22 25.05
C THR A 237 28.06 2.42 23.76
N ASN A 238 26.88 2.26 23.16
CA ASN A 238 26.71 1.55 21.90
C ASN A 238 27.56 2.17 20.78
N ASP A 239 28.38 1.35 20.13
CA ASP A 239 29.30 1.72 19.06
C ASP A 239 28.64 1.76 17.68
N ARG A 240 27.35 1.40 17.57
CA ARG A 240 26.53 1.45 16.36
C ARG A 240 25.22 2.16 16.58
N ARG A 241 25.27 3.44 16.94
CA ARG A 241 24.08 4.21 17.28
C ARG A 241 23.87 5.47 16.47
N MET A 242 22.61 5.87 16.41
CA MET A 242 22.18 7.19 15.99
C MET A 242 21.32 7.79 17.10
N THR A 243 21.52 9.06 17.42
CA THR A 243 20.67 9.77 18.38
C THR A 243 20.35 11.17 17.87
N VAL A 244 19.07 11.53 17.90
CA VAL A 244 18.60 12.90 17.64
C VAL A 244 18.05 13.47 18.93
N GLU A 245 18.65 14.57 19.37
CA GLU A 245 18.38 15.20 20.64
C GLU A 245 17.59 16.50 20.44
N LYS A 246 16.61 16.70 21.32
CA LYS A 246 16.10 18.02 21.68
C LYS A 246 16.37 18.15 23.16
N ARG A 247 17.19 19.11 23.56
CA ARG A 247 17.64 19.25 24.96
C ARG A 247 16.67 20.08 25.79
N GLY A 248 16.62 19.77 27.08
CA GLY A 248 16.02 20.62 28.10
C GLY A 248 17.05 21.54 28.76
N ASP A 249 18.32 21.10 28.84
CA ASP A 249 19.45 21.92 29.30
C ASP A 249 20.69 21.77 28.39
N PRO A 250 21.13 22.86 27.70
CA PRO A 250 20.40 24.11 27.52
C PRO A 250 19.11 23.91 26.72
N GLU A 251 18.06 24.66 27.05
CA GLU A 251 16.74 24.47 26.46
C GLU A 251 16.73 24.67 24.93
N GLY A 252 15.93 23.87 24.23
CA GLY A 252 15.66 24.04 22.80
C GLY A 252 16.85 23.74 21.88
N ILE A 253 18.00 23.30 22.41
CA ILE A 253 19.15 22.91 21.60
C ILE A 253 18.84 21.63 20.84
N VAL A 254 19.04 21.67 19.52
CA VAL A 254 19.04 20.48 18.66
C VAL A 254 20.46 19.98 18.51
N ALA A 255 20.65 18.69 18.75
CA ALA A 255 21.93 18.01 18.56
C ALA A 255 21.70 16.61 17.99
N TRP A 256 22.72 16.03 17.39
CA TRP A 256 22.66 14.65 16.93
C TRP A 256 24.04 14.00 16.92
N ARG A 257 24.04 12.67 16.90
CA ARG A 257 25.22 11.83 16.75
C ARG A 257 24.90 10.61 15.90
N LEU A 258 25.83 10.22 15.04
CA LEU A 258 25.87 8.93 14.35
C LEU A 258 27.24 8.28 14.62
N ILE A 259 27.24 7.02 15.02
CA ILE A 259 28.42 6.20 15.23
C ILE A 259 28.32 4.97 14.31
N THR A 260 29.34 4.79 13.48
CA THR A 260 29.59 3.58 12.71
C THR A 260 30.81 2.85 13.30
N ARG A 261 31.26 1.75 12.67
CA ARG A 261 32.48 1.04 13.09
C ARG A 261 33.71 1.89 12.95
N GLU A 262 33.70 2.70 11.92
CA GLU A 262 34.87 3.37 11.38
C GLU A 262 34.90 4.83 11.79
N ASP A 263 33.76 5.38 12.22
CA ASP A 263 33.62 6.82 12.42
C ASP A 263 32.57 7.19 13.47
N GLN A 264 32.75 8.38 14.04
CA GLN A 264 31.75 9.06 14.83
C GLN A 264 31.63 10.49 14.33
N VAL A 265 30.40 10.86 13.96
CA VAL A 265 30.06 12.24 13.63
C VAL A 265 28.96 12.74 14.54
N ASP A 266 29.14 13.94 15.09
CA ASP A 266 28.13 14.62 15.88
C ASP A 266 28.18 16.13 15.73
N THR A 267 27.09 16.79 16.15
CA THR A 267 27.06 18.24 16.28
C THR A 267 27.95 18.71 17.43
N GLU A 268 28.82 19.67 17.16
CA GLU A 268 29.76 20.26 18.12
C GLU A 268 29.68 21.79 18.13
N GLY A 269 29.92 22.40 19.29
CA GLY A 269 29.97 23.86 19.44
C GLY A 269 28.75 24.56 18.82
N ALA A 270 29.01 25.44 17.84
CA ALA A 270 28.00 26.25 17.16
C ALA A 270 27.03 25.45 16.27
N GLU A 271 27.30 24.17 15.99
CA GLU A 271 26.38 23.30 15.23
C GLU A 271 25.17 22.86 16.07
N ARG A 272 25.27 23.00 17.40
CA ARG A 272 24.19 22.79 18.35
C ARG A 272 23.36 24.07 18.42
N GLU A 273 22.39 24.18 17.53
CA GLU A 273 21.60 25.38 17.35
C GLU A 273 20.37 25.40 18.27
N PHE A 274 20.09 26.57 18.83
CA PHE A 274 18.83 26.82 19.54
C PHE A 274 17.68 26.89 18.55
N VAL A 275 16.63 26.12 18.83
CA VAL A 275 15.38 26.16 18.09
C VAL A 275 14.22 26.44 19.06
N ARG A 276 13.45 27.50 18.77
CA ARG A 276 12.23 27.80 19.50
C ARG A 276 11.09 26.91 19.03
N PHE A 277 10.82 25.86 19.79
CA PHE A 277 9.69 24.95 19.64
C PHE A 277 8.42 25.48 20.33
N ASP A 278 7.30 25.41 19.62
CA ASP A 278 5.96 25.71 20.11
C ASP A 278 5.23 24.37 20.31
N PRO A 279 4.73 24.05 21.52
CA PRO A 279 4.06 22.78 21.76
C PRO A 279 2.79 22.57 20.92
N ASN A 280 2.18 23.64 20.40
CA ASN A 280 0.98 23.56 19.55
C ASN A 280 1.32 23.33 18.06
N GLN A 281 2.60 23.33 17.71
CA GLN A 281 3.05 23.19 16.33
C GLN A 281 3.50 21.76 16.03
N SER A 282 3.21 21.30 14.79
CA SER A 282 3.77 20.04 14.27
C SER A 282 5.16 20.24 13.69
N TYR A 283 6.06 19.30 13.95
CA TYR A 283 7.41 19.28 13.41
C TYR A 283 7.68 17.94 12.72
N LEU A 284 8.09 17.97 11.45
CA LEU A 284 8.66 16.78 10.82
C LEU A 284 10.15 16.73 11.15
N TRP A 285 10.58 15.66 11.80
CA TRP A 285 11.98 15.33 12.03
C TRP A 285 12.39 14.25 11.04
N THR A 286 13.43 14.50 10.26
CA THR A 286 13.91 13.58 9.23
C THR A 286 15.42 13.42 9.37
N ALA A 287 15.85 12.23 9.79
CA ALA A 287 17.25 11.82 9.75
C ALA A 287 17.49 10.96 8.51
N THR A 288 18.51 11.27 7.70
CA THR A 288 18.94 10.45 6.57
C THR A 288 20.41 10.07 6.72
N TRP A 289 20.78 8.89 6.20
CA TRP A 289 22.16 8.43 6.18
C TRP A 289 22.46 7.67 4.89
N ASN A 290 23.45 8.14 4.14
CA ASN A 290 23.99 7.48 2.94
C ASN A 290 25.38 8.06 2.61
N GLY A 291 26.35 7.82 3.49
CA GLY A 291 27.68 8.44 3.45
C GLY A 291 27.72 9.89 3.95
N VAL A 292 26.56 10.54 4.02
CA VAL A 292 26.33 11.77 4.78
C VAL A 292 25.16 11.52 5.73
N PHE A 293 25.35 11.79 7.01
CA PHE A 293 24.24 11.89 7.95
C PHE A 293 23.68 13.31 7.86
N ASN A 294 22.36 13.45 7.73
CA ASN A 294 21.71 14.76 7.75
C ASN A 294 20.44 14.73 8.59
N LEU A 295 20.29 15.71 9.48
CA LEU A 295 19.05 15.96 10.19
C LEU A 295 18.38 17.21 9.63
N ASN A 296 17.18 17.03 9.09
CA ASN A 296 16.28 18.10 8.69
C ASN A 296 15.07 18.17 9.63
N VAL A 297 14.75 19.36 10.11
CA VAL A 297 13.53 19.61 10.90
C VAL A 297 12.70 20.68 10.21
N LYS A 298 11.43 20.35 9.93
CA LYS A 298 10.46 21.28 9.35
C LYS A 298 9.35 21.65 10.32
N ARG A 299 9.02 22.93 10.42
CA ARG A 299 7.89 23.47 11.16
C ARG A 299 6.63 23.45 10.27
N GLY A 300 5.55 22.84 10.75
CA GLY A 300 4.30 22.66 10.02
C GLY A 300 4.12 21.28 9.39
N GLY A 301 4.91 20.28 9.82
CA GLY A 301 4.86 18.93 9.24
C GLY A 301 5.61 18.80 7.91
N SER A 302 5.18 17.87 7.06
CA SER A 302 5.90 17.48 5.84
C SER A 302 6.01 18.57 4.77
N THR A 303 4.98 19.41 4.66
CA THR A 303 4.93 20.60 3.79
C THR A 303 5.45 21.87 4.46
N GLY A 304 6.01 21.73 5.67
CA GLY A 304 6.44 22.84 6.50
C GLY A 304 7.72 23.53 6.03
N THR A 305 8.09 24.60 6.74
CA THR A 305 9.34 25.34 6.51
C THR A 305 10.50 24.70 7.27
N THR A 306 11.65 24.55 6.62
CA THR A 306 12.87 24.06 7.28
C THR A 306 13.34 25.06 8.33
N ILE A 307 13.54 24.59 9.57
CA ILE A 307 14.06 25.38 10.70
C ILE A 307 15.40 24.86 11.23
N TYR A 308 15.78 23.66 10.84
CA TYR A 308 17.09 23.07 11.14
C TYR A 308 17.49 22.16 9.98
N ASN A 309 18.73 22.27 9.51
CA ASN A 309 19.28 21.40 8.48
C ASN A 309 20.79 21.31 8.61
N LYS A 310 21.29 20.22 9.21
CA LYS A 310 22.73 20.01 9.41
C LYS A 310 23.08 18.56 9.13
N GLY A 311 24.25 18.37 8.53
CA GLY A 311 24.77 17.05 8.25
C GLY A 311 26.28 17.02 8.17
N LYS A 312 26.86 15.83 8.31
CA LYS A 312 28.30 15.56 8.16
C LYS A 312 28.50 14.27 7.36
N ALA A 313 29.53 14.26 6.54
CA ALA A 313 30.03 13.04 5.92
C ALA A 313 30.61 12.13 7.01
N TYR A 314 30.42 10.82 6.88
CA TYR A 314 30.95 9.83 7.80
C TYR A 314 31.57 8.65 7.03
N GLN A 315 32.47 7.91 7.67
CA GLN A 315 33.09 6.71 7.11
C GLN A 315 32.42 5.42 7.59
N GLY A 316 32.55 4.36 6.79
CA GLY A 316 32.00 3.04 7.06
C GLY A 316 30.48 2.93 6.92
N PRO A 317 29.96 1.70 6.79
CA PRO A 317 28.52 1.45 6.80
C PRO A 317 27.90 1.70 8.18
N TYR A 318 26.64 2.11 8.25
CA TYR A 318 25.85 2.04 9.48
C TYR A 318 25.11 0.69 9.52
N ASP A 319 25.77 -0.35 10.02
CA ASP A 319 25.33 -1.75 9.99
C ASP A 319 25.08 -2.33 11.41
N PRO A 320 24.16 -1.78 12.22
CA PRO A 320 23.77 -2.42 13.47
C PRO A 320 23.08 -3.76 13.20
N ASP A 321 23.46 -4.82 13.91
CA ASP A 321 22.79 -6.12 13.88
C ASP A 321 22.81 -6.80 15.26
N PRO A 322 21.67 -6.92 15.96
CA PRO A 322 20.32 -6.60 15.51
C PRO A 322 20.04 -5.09 15.45
N HIS A 323 19.31 -4.63 14.43
CA HIS A 323 18.98 -3.21 14.25
C HIS A 323 17.69 -2.83 15.02
N TYR A 324 17.82 -1.94 16.00
CA TYR A 324 16.69 -1.33 16.70
C TYR A 324 16.55 0.16 16.39
N ALA A 325 15.31 0.62 16.24
CA ALA A 325 14.94 2.03 16.16
C ALA A 325 13.97 2.40 17.28
N PHE A 326 14.03 3.64 17.75
CA PHE A 326 13.27 4.13 18.89
C PHE A 326 12.63 5.47 18.59
N ILE A 327 11.36 5.61 18.96
CA ILE A 327 10.78 6.92 19.26
C ILE A 327 11.10 7.21 20.72
N GLY A 328 11.77 8.33 20.98
CA GLY A 328 12.44 8.55 22.26
C GLY A 328 13.74 7.74 22.35
N ALA A 329 14.08 7.27 23.55
CA ALA A 329 15.22 6.38 23.78
C ALA A 329 15.06 5.57 25.08
N PRO A 330 15.70 4.38 25.17
CA PRO A 330 15.84 3.68 26.45
C PRO A 330 16.71 4.47 27.44
N VAL A 331 16.55 4.19 28.73
CA VAL A 331 17.37 4.78 29.80
C VAL A 331 18.74 4.10 29.80
N GLY A 332 19.78 4.86 29.42
CA GLY A 332 21.17 4.43 29.53
C GLY A 332 21.81 4.86 30.85
N ARG A 333 23.13 4.63 31.01
CA ARG A 333 23.87 5.00 32.23
C ARG A 333 23.89 6.48 32.59
N SER A 334 23.58 7.36 31.63
CA SER A 334 23.42 8.79 31.87
C SER A 334 22.15 9.13 32.66
N GLY A 335 21.30 8.14 32.95
CA GLY A 335 20.07 8.31 33.69
C GLY A 335 18.88 8.73 32.82
N PRO A 336 17.69 8.81 33.42
CA PRO A 336 16.44 9.06 32.71
C PRO A 336 16.38 10.45 32.06
N THR A 337 17.01 11.47 32.65
CA THR A 337 17.02 12.84 32.09
C THR A 337 17.70 12.95 30.72
N ALA A 338 18.42 11.92 30.27
CA ALA A 338 19.05 11.85 28.95
C ALA A 338 18.34 10.89 27.97
N ALA A 339 17.18 10.35 28.35
CA ALA A 339 16.41 9.38 27.58
C ALA A 339 15.34 10.10 26.73
N THR A 340 14.05 9.87 26.91
CA THR A 340 12.98 10.44 26.07
C THR A 340 12.61 11.88 26.45
N VAL A 341 12.18 12.70 25.47
CA VAL A 341 11.50 13.99 25.74
C VAL A 341 10.08 13.73 26.30
N PRO A 342 9.78 14.03 27.58
CA PRO A 342 8.46 13.79 28.14
C PRO A 342 7.40 14.70 27.50
N GLY A 343 6.19 14.18 27.34
CA GLY A 343 5.03 14.89 26.82
C GLY A 343 4.97 15.04 25.30
N MET A 344 6.02 14.64 24.56
CA MET A 344 5.97 14.70 23.10
C MET A 344 4.94 13.71 22.53
N ILE A 345 4.22 14.16 21.52
CA ILE A 345 3.19 13.37 20.83
C ILE A 345 3.68 13.06 19.42
N VAL A 346 3.76 11.78 19.08
CA VAL A 346 4.36 11.30 17.81
C VAL A 346 3.31 10.63 16.93
N ARG A 347 3.39 10.90 15.63
CA ARG A 347 2.60 10.22 14.59
C ARG A 347 3.40 9.97 13.32
N GLN A 348 2.89 9.03 12.51
CA GLN A 348 3.37 8.72 11.16
C GLN A 348 4.88 8.50 11.09
N VAL A 349 5.32 7.43 11.74
CA VAL A 349 6.70 6.94 11.71
C VAL A 349 6.98 6.34 10.35
N TRP A 350 8.13 6.69 9.78
CA TRP A 350 8.66 6.10 8.56
C TRP A 350 10.13 5.76 8.76
N ILE A 351 10.49 4.50 8.51
CA ILE A 351 11.88 4.04 8.48
C ILE A 351 12.03 3.23 7.20
N SER A 352 12.92 3.61 6.28
CA SER A 352 13.10 2.87 5.02
C SER A 352 14.42 3.23 4.34
N SER A 353 14.82 2.39 3.38
CA SER A 353 15.89 2.71 2.43
C SER A 353 15.44 3.73 1.36
N ARG A 354 14.13 4.03 1.31
CA ARG A 354 13.52 4.98 0.39
C ARG A 354 13.05 6.23 1.14
N PRO A 355 12.97 7.39 0.45
CA PRO A 355 12.39 8.59 1.04
C PRO A 355 10.96 8.36 1.52
N ARG A 356 10.55 9.09 2.56
CA ARG A 356 9.14 9.13 3.00
C ARG A 356 8.21 9.45 1.82
N PRO A 357 7.16 8.65 1.58
CA PRO A 357 6.13 8.96 0.59
C PRO A 357 5.47 10.33 0.83
N ALA A 358 5.24 11.10 -0.24
CA ALA A 358 4.69 12.46 -0.15
C ALA A 358 3.28 12.55 0.46
N GLY A 359 2.53 11.44 0.48
CA GLY A 359 1.19 11.34 1.08
C GLY A 359 1.17 11.02 2.58
N LEU A 360 2.33 10.85 3.22
CA LEU A 360 2.45 10.56 4.66
C LEU A 360 2.72 11.81 5.50
#